data_AF-A0A523DL83-F1
#
_entry.id   AF-A0A523DL83-F1
#
_cell.length_a   1.000
_cell.length_b   1.000
_cell.length_c   1.000
_cell.angle_alpha   90.00
_cell.angle_beta   90.00
_cell.angle_gamma   90.00
#
_symmetry.space_group_name_H-M   'P 1'
#
loop_
_entity.id
_entity.type
_entity.pdbx_description
1 polymer ?
#
loop_
_entity_poly.entity_id
_entity_poly.type
_entity_poly.pdbx_seq_one_letter_code
_entity_poly.pdbx_strand_id
1 'polypeptide(L)'
;MDAQTAYLERLRPAGGKRSSKRDLIVNVFLHQDGHLSADDLVDLMRQEDQKISRATVYRTLQWMVDAGIARKVDFGDGRSRFEHAYRHPRHFHLICKSCNRSSEFLSSDIEVLLEEITVERGFEPQQSVLQIYGICDDCQAGRRTPRPVATTELLFARDALKMAIATERSGLDFYTRGAKLVQDARARKVFQRLGRRSKSILGRSKSGTRGCLPRTRSSSPTRRFSFSKGPRTGCSRPAPTSWPRLSTTGKR
;
A
#
# COMPACT_ATOMS: atom_id res chain seq x y z
N MET A 1 23.56 4.80 16.36
CA MET A 1 22.79 5.59 15.37
C MET A 1 21.32 5.32 15.61
N ASP A 2 20.49 6.35 15.66
CA ASP A 2 19.05 6.16 15.77
C ASP A 2 18.46 5.55 14.47
N ALA A 3 17.27 4.96 14.57
CA ALA A 3 16.64 4.24 13.46
C ALA A 3 16.19 5.16 12.30
N GLN A 4 16.05 6.47 12.54
CA GLN A 4 15.68 7.45 11.53
C GLN A 4 16.91 7.83 10.70
N THR A 5 18.03 8.09 11.35
CA THR A 5 19.34 8.33 10.75
C THR A 5 19.78 7.16 9.89
N ALA A 6 19.61 5.92 10.36
CA ALA A 6 19.94 4.72 9.56
C ALA A 6 19.04 4.55 8.32
N TYR A 7 17.77 4.94 8.41
CA TYR A 7 16.84 4.92 7.27
C TYR A 7 17.21 6.00 6.24
N LEU A 8 17.46 7.22 6.70
CA LEU A 8 17.86 8.34 5.85
C LEU A 8 19.18 8.07 5.13
N GLU A 9 20.18 7.51 5.82
CA GLU A 9 21.46 7.17 5.18
C GLU A 9 21.32 6.11 4.08
N ARG A 10 20.38 5.16 4.21
CA ARG A 10 20.11 4.16 3.16
C ARG A 10 19.50 4.78 1.90
N LEU A 11 18.68 5.82 2.07
CA LEU A 11 17.96 6.47 0.97
C LEU A 11 18.74 7.63 0.36
N ARG A 12 19.89 8.02 0.93
CA ARG A 12 20.74 9.04 0.33
C ARG A 12 21.35 8.50 -0.97
N PRO A 13 21.21 9.23 -2.10
CA PRO A 13 21.91 8.89 -3.32
C PRO A 13 23.42 8.85 -3.10
N ALA A 14 24.11 7.88 -3.71
CA ALA A 14 25.57 7.79 -3.66
C ALA A 14 26.20 9.12 -4.14
N GLY A 15 27.08 9.72 -3.32
CA GLY A 15 27.76 10.98 -3.63
C GLY A 15 27.02 12.27 -3.23
N GLY A 16 25.82 12.20 -2.64
CA GLY A 16 25.10 13.39 -2.17
C GLY A 16 25.77 14.06 -0.96
N LYS A 17 26.23 15.31 -1.08
CA LYS A 17 26.80 16.09 0.05
C LYS A 17 25.77 16.28 1.18
N ARG A 18 26.20 16.12 2.44
CA ARG A 18 25.40 16.49 3.62
C ARG A 18 25.17 18.00 3.63
N SER A 19 23.95 18.41 3.93
CA SER A 19 23.58 19.83 4.07
C SER A 19 22.73 19.96 5.31
N SER A 20 23.20 20.76 6.28
CA SER A 20 22.48 21.00 7.54
C SER A 20 21.05 21.47 7.31
N LYS A 21 20.81 22.33 6.31
CA LYS A 21 19.46 22.78 5.92
C LYS A 21 18.59 21.67 5.37
N ARG A 22 19.17 20.78 4.54
CA ARG A 22 18.43 19.62 4.00
C ARG A 22 18.04 18.67 5.13
N ASP A 23 18.98 18.36 6.01
CA ASP A 23 18.77 17.45 7.12
C ASP A 23 17.69 18.00 8.08
N LEU A 24 17.67 19.32 8.31
CA LEU A 24 16.62 20.00 9.06
C LEU A 24 15.24 19.85 8.39
N ILE A 25 15.13 20.12 7.08
CA ILE A 25 13.87 19.96 6.34
C ILE A 25 13.36 18.52 6.42
N VAL A 26 14.26 17.55 6.19
CA VAL A 26 13.93 16.13 6.26
C VAL A 26 13.44 15.79 7.67
N ASN A 27 14.14 16.24 8.71
CA ASN A 27 13.76 15.96 10.08
C ASN A 27 12.37 16.52 10.42
N VAL A 28 12.11 17.79 10.08
CA VAL A 28 10.79 18.38 10.33
C VAL A 28 9.71 17.64 9.55
N PHE A 29 9.94 17.34 8.27
CA PHE A 29 8.99 16.60 7.44
C PHE A 29 8.65 15.20 7.99
N LEU A 30 9.63 14.46 8.51
CA LEU A 30 9.43 13.12 9.08
C LEU A 30 8.66 13.12 10.41
N HIS A 31 8.50 14.28 11.05
CA HIS A 31 7.70 14.44 12.27
C HIS A 31 6.25 14.86 11.99
N GLN A 32 5.86 15.00 10.72
CA GLN A 32 4.53 15.43 10.34
C GLN A 32 3.68 14.25 9.91
N ASP A 33 2.49 14.14 10.49
CA ASP A 33 1.50 13.16 10.05
C ASP A 33 0.63 13.72 8.92
N GLY A 34 0.19 12.83 8.03
CA GLY A 34 -0.73 13.15 6.95
C GLY A 34 -0.07 13.83 5.74
N HIS A 35 -0.89 14.62 5.02
CA HIS A 35 -0.52 15.22 3.74
C HIS A 35 -0.26 16.72 3.88
N LEU A 36 0.99 17.13 3.71
CA LEU A 36 1.39 18.54 3.74
C LEU A 36 1.59 19.09 2.33
N SER A 37 1.14 20.31 2.06
CA SER A 37 1.57 21.00 0.86
C SER A 37 3.02 21.48 1.00
N ALA A 38 3.66 21.78 -0.13
CA ALA A 38 4.99 22.37 -0.12
C ALA A 38 5.02 23.74 0.59
N ASP A 39 3.89 24.46 0.58
CA ASP A 39 3.75 25.76 1.24
C ASP A 39 3.62 25.59 2.76
N ASP A 40 2.86 24.59 3.22
CA ASP A 40 2.76 24.26 4.65
C ASP A 40 4.14 23.93 5.22
N LEU A 41 4.95 23.15 4.48
CA LEU A 41 6.32 22.84 4.91
C LEU A 41 7.23 24.08 4.91
N VAL A 42 7.03 25.04 4.00
CA VAL A 42 7.77 26.30 4.01
C VAL A 42 7.44 27.11 5.26
N ASP A 43 6.17 27.17 5.62
CA ASP A 43 5.73 27.93 6.80
C ASP A 43 6.20 27.28 8.10
N LEU A 44 6.14 25.95 8.21
CA LEU A 44 6.78 25.19 9.29
C LEU A 44 8.28 25.50 9.35
N MET A 45 8.96 25.52 8.20
CA MET A 45 10.40 25.74 8.17
C MET A 45 10.83 27.15 8.53
N ARG A 46 9.98 28.16 8.29
CA ARG A 46 10.25 29.53 8.71
C ARG A 46 10.17 29.72 10.23
N GLN A 47 9.44 28.85 10.92
CA GLN A 47 9.39 28.85 12.39
C GLN A 47 10.71 28.34 12.98
N GLU A 48 11.38 27.41 12.29
CA GLU A 48 12.64 26.80 12.71
C GLU A 48 13.90 27.54 12.21
N ASP A 49 13.91 28.00 10.95
CA ASP A 49 15.00 28.78 10.34
C ASP A 49 14.42 29.87 9.43
N GLN A 50 14.33 31.10 9.94
CA GLN A 50 13.81 32.25 9.18
C GLN A 50 14.62 32.56 7.91
N LYS A 51 15.87 32.08 7.78
CA LYS A 51 16.74 32.31 6.61
C LYS A 51 16.57 31.23 5.54
N ILE A 52 15.69 30.26 5.74
CA ILE A 52 15.47 29.21 4.75
C ILE A 52 14.66 29.75 3.57
N SER A 53 15.20 29.59 2.37
CA SER A 53 14.49 30.02 1.17
C SER A 53 13.45 28.98 0.75
N ARG A 54 12.30 29.45 0.30
CA ARG A 54 11.23 28.63 -0.31
C ARG A 54 11.77 27.68 -1.38
N ALA A 55 12.69 28.16 -2.23
CA ALA A 55 13.33 27.34 -3.26
C ALA A 55 14.15 26.17 -2.69
N THR A 56 14.75 26.32 -1.50
CA THR A 56 15.49 25.24 -0.81
C THR A 56 14.55 24.16 -0.31
N VAL A 57 13.40 24.54 0.26
CA VAL A 57 12.36 23.59 0.69
C VAL A 57 11.83 22.80 -0.49
N TYR A 58 11.43 23.46 -1.58
CA TYR A 58 10.93 22.81 -2.78
C TYR A 58 11.94 21.83 -3.42
N ARG A 59 13.21 22.23 -3.56
CA ARG A 59 14.27 21.33 -4.08
C ARG A 59 14.50 20.12 -3.18
N THR A 60 14.43 20.32 -1.86
CA THR A 60 14.61 19.24 -0.89
C THR A 60 13.43 18.27 -0.93
N LEU A 61 12.22 18.79 -1.07
CA LEU A 61 11.00 18.01 -1.20
C LEU A 61 11.04 17.13 -2.46
N GLN A 62 11.46 17.69 -3.60
CA GLN A 62 11.64 16.90 -4.83
C GLN A 62 12.71 15.83 -4.65
N TRP A 63 13.86 16.18 -4.06
CA TRP A 63 14.90 15.21 -3.73
C TRP A 63 14.38 14.07 -2.82
N MET A 64 13.53 14.39 -1.83
CA MET A 64 12.92 13.37 -0.98
C MET A 64 11.98 12.44 -1.76
N VAL A 65 11.25 12.96 -2.75
CA VAL A 65 10.41 12.13 -3.64
C VAL A 65 11.28 11.20 -4.47
N ASP A 66 12.33 11.72 -5.10
CA ASP A 66 13.23 10.94 -5.94
C ASP A 66 14.00 9.86 -5.13
N ALA A 67 14.33 10.17 -3.88
CA ALA A 67 14.97 9.26 -2.94
C ALA A 67 14.00 8.25 -2.29
N GLY A 68 12.69 8.34 -2.56
CA GLY A 68 11.67 7.49 -1.94
C GLY A 68 11.41 7.77 -0.45
N ILE A 69 11.89 8.91 0.06
CA ILE A 69 11.63 9.40 1.43
C ILE A 69 10.22 9.99 1.53
N ALA A 70 9.76 10.66 0.47
CA ALA A 70 8.44 11.27 0.38
C ALA A 70 7.62 10.67 -0.77
N ARG A 71 6.30 10.64 -0.62
CA ARG A 71 5.36 10.37 -1.70
C ARG A 71 4.59 11.63 -2.03
N LYS A 72 4.46 11.92 -3.32
CA LYS A 72 3.69 13.04 -3.84
C LYS A 72 2.28 12.57 -4.21
N VAL A 73 1.28 13.27 -3.71
CA VAL A 73 -0.14 12.99 -3.96
C VAL A 73 -0.80 14.22 -4.56
N ASP A 74 -1.58 14.02 -5.63
CA ASP A 74 -2.31 15.08 -6.31
C ASP A 74 -3.81 14.90 -6.06
N PHE A 75 -4.40 15.80 -5.27
CA PHE A 75 -5.83 15.75 -4.97
C PHE A 75 -6.68 16.34 -6.12
N GLY A 76 -6.04 16.93 -7.12
CA GLY A 76 -6.67 17.58 -8.26
C GLY A 76 -7.29 18.93 -7.92
N ASP A 77 -6.82 19.58 -6.85
CA ASP A 77 -7.15 20.96 -6.45
C ASP A 77 -6.04 21.96 -6.85
N GLY A 78 -5.17 21.56 -7.78
CA GLY A 78 -4.05 22.38 -8.28
C GLY A 78 -2.86 22.46 -7.34
N ARG A 79 -2.87 21.70 -6.22
CA ARG A 79 -1.77 21.65 -5.26
C ARG A 79 -1.34 20.21 -5.02
N SER A 80 -0.03 20.00 -5.05
CA SER A 80 0.55 18.73 -4.62
C SER A 80 0.70 18.70 -3.11
N ARG A 81 0.37 17.55 -2.52
CA ARG A 81 0.65 17.26 -1.12
C ARG A 81 1.65 16.12 -1.00
N PHE A 82 2.31 16.06 0.13
CA PHE A 82 3.45 15.20 0.37
C PHE A 82 3.27 14.53 1.73
N GLU A 83 3.63 13.25 1.77
CA GLU A 83 3.63 12.42 2.97
C GLU A 83 4.95 11.65 3.04
N HIS A 84 5.43 11.32 4.24
CA HIS A 84 6.65 10.55 4.36
C HIS A 84 6.41 9.04 4.18
N ALA A 85 7.40 8.35 3.64
CA ALA A 85 7.41 6.89 3.52
C ALA A 85 8.00 6.20 4.76
N TYR A 86 8.64 6.96 5.65
CA TYR A 86 9.27 6.40 6.85
C TYR A 86 8.23 5.76 7.77
N ARG A 87 8.38 4.46 8.05
CA ARG A 87 7.45 3.66 8.88
C ARG A 87 5.99 3.67 8.41
N HIS A 88 5.72 4.15 7.20
CA HIS A 88 4.40 4.13 6.58
C HIS A 88 4.37 3.07 5.48
N PRO A 89 3.63 1.96 5.70
CA PRO A 89 3.44 0.96 4.67
C PRO A 89 2.90 1.56 3.37
N ARG A 90 3.17 0.85 2.27
CA ARG A 90 2.60 1.22 0.98
C ARG A 90 1.08 1.17 1.07
N HIS A 91 0.46 2.22 0.56
CA HIS A 91 -0.99 2.38 0.51
C HIS A 91 -1.36 3.20 -0.72
N PHE A 92 -2.64 3.21 -1.01
CA PHE A 92 -3.23 3.83 -2.18
C PHE A 92 -4.31 4.82 -1.75
N HIS A 93 -4.65 5.74 -2.64
CA HIS A 93 -5.51 6.87 -2.31
C HIS A 93 -6.84 6.78 -3.05
N LEU A 94 -7.95 7.01 -2.33
CA LEU A 94 -9.24 7.40 -2.88
C LEU A 94 -9.41 8.90 -2.67
N ILE A 95 -9.76 9.66 -3.70
CA ILE A 95 -9.87 11.11 -3.65
C ILE A 95 -11.27 11.53 -4.09
N CYS A 96 -12.00 12.21 -3.21
CA CYS A 96 -13.34 12.70 -3.48
C CYS A 96 -13.28 14.02 -4.27
N LYS A 97 -13.88 14.07 -5.46
CA LYS A 97 -13.96 15.29 -6.28
C LYS A 97 -15.01 16.30 -5.82
N SER A 98 -15.89 15.93 -4.89
CA SER A 98 -16.92 16.84 -4.36
C SER A 98 -16.48 17.59 -3.10
N CYS A 99 -15.69 16.95 -2.23
CA CYS A 99 -15.24 17.58 -0.98
C CYS A 99 -13.72 17.64 -0.84
N ASN A 100 -12.98 17.21 -1.87
CA ASN A 100 -11.51 17.19 -1.93
C ASN A 100 -10.84 16.39 -0.79
N ARG A 101 -11.59 15.52 -0.10
CA ARG A 101 -11.04 14.63 0.92
C ARG A 101 -10.36 13.43 0.27
N SER A 102 -9.23 13.03 0.83
CA SER A 102 -8.58 11.76 0.56
C SER A 102 -8.90 10.73 1.64
N SER A 103 -8.85 9.45 1.26
CA SER A 103 -8.81 8.34 2.21
C SER A 103 -7.86 7.27 1.69
N GLU A 104 -7.12 6.65 2.61
CA GLU A 104 -6.11 5.66 2.26
C GLU A 104 -6.67 4.23 2.36
N PHE A 105 -6.11 3.34 1.55
CA PHE A 105 -6.40 1.91 1.61
C PHE A 105 -5.18 1.07 1.22
N LEU A 106 -5.20 -0.20 1.62
CA LEU A 106 -4.18 -1.17 1.27
C LEU A 106 -4.74 -2.27 0.37
N SER A 107 -3.87 -2.82 -0.47
CA SER A 107 -4.20 -4.01 -1.25
C SER A 107 -2.94 -4.77 -1.63
N SER A 108 -2.74 -5.95 -1.03
CA SER A 108 -1.69 -6.88 -1.44
C SER A 108 -1.87 -7.35 -2.88
N ASP A 109 -3.12 -7.48 -3.34
CA ASP A 109 -3.39 -7.96 -4.70
C ASP A 109 -2.85 -6.98 -5.74
N ILE A 110 -2.97 -5.68 -5.47
CA ILE A 110 -2.40 -4.63 -6.33
C ILE A 110 -0.87 -4.66 -6.25
N GLU A 111 -0.30 -4.80 -5.05
CA GLU A 111 1.16 -4.87 -4.89
C GLU A 111 1.78 -6.07 -5.63
N VAL A 112 1.18 -7.25 -5.47
CA VAL A 112 1.60 -8.47 -6.18
C VAL A 112 1.47 -8.28 -7.68
N LEU A 113 0.39 -7.67 -8.17
CA LEU A 113 0.21 -7.44 -9.60
C LEU A 113 1.28 -6.49 -10.16
N LEU A 114 1.63 -5.42 -9.42
CA LEU A 114 2.70 -4.52 -9.82
C LEU A 114 4.04 -5.26 -9.88
N GLU A 115 4.34 -6.09 -8.89
CA GLU A 115 5.55 -6.91 -8.85
C GLU A 115 5.61 -7.90 -10.02
N GLU A 116 4.53 -8.67 -10.24
CA GLU A 116 4.39 -9.62 -11.36
C GLU A 116 4.71 -8.93 -12.70
N ILE A 117 4.09 -7.77 -12.97
CA ILE A 117 4.28 -7.02 -14.22
C ILE A 117 5.73 -6.54 -14.36
N THR A 118 6.34 -6.04 -13.28
CA THR A 118 7.72 -5.53 -13.32
C THR A 118 8.74 -6.62 -13.57
N VAL A 119 8.56 -7.79 -12.93
CA VAL A 119 9.41 -8.97 -13.14
C VAL A 119 9.26 -9.51 -14.55
N GLU A 120 8.02 -9.71 -15.02
CA GLU A 120 7.75 -10.22 -16.37
C GLU A 120 8.35 -9.33 -17.48
N ARG A 121 8.46 -8.02 -17.23
CA ARG A 121 8.98 -7.05 -18.19
C ARG A 121 10.44 -6.67 -17.97
N GLY A 122 11.10 -7.20 -16.94
CA GLY A 122 12.46 -6.80 -16.56
C GLY A 122 12.57 -5.30 -16.27
N PHE A 123 11.53 -4.71 -15.69
CA PHE A 123 11.46 -3.28 -15.39
C PHE A 123 11.79 -3.02 -13.92
N GLU A 124 12.70 -2.09 -13.64
CA GLU A 124 13.03 -1.68 -12.27
C GLU A 124 12.19 -0.45 -11.87
N PRO A 125 11.12 -0.61 -11.07
CA PRO A 125 10.25 0.51 -10.73
C PRO A 125 10.93 1.45 -9.71
N GLN A 126 11.10 2.71 -10.07
CA GLN A 126 11.54 3.74 -9.12
C GLN A 126 10.40 4.24 -8.23
N GLN A 127 9.21 4.40 -8.81
CA GLN A 127 8.01 4.87 -8.10
C GLN A 127 6.75 4.24 -8.71
N SER A 128 5.73 4.01 -7.88
CA SER A 128 4.39 3.66 -8.35
C SER A 128 3.36 4.49 -7.58
N VAL A 129 2.42 5.08 -8.30
CA VAL A 129 1.34 5.89 -7.72
C VAL A 129 0.02 5.33 -8.21
N LEU A 130 -0.88 5.00 -7.27
CA LEU A 130 -2.26 4.66 -7.58
C LEU A 130 -3.18 5.59 -6.80
N GLN A 131 -4.01 6.31 -7.55
CA GLN A 131 -5.01 7.24 -7.05
C GLN A 131 -6.31 6.96 -7.79
N ILE A 132 -7.41 6.86 -7.05
CA ILE A 132 -8.75 6.66 -7.60
C ILE A 132 -9.58 7.89 -7.27
N TYR A 133 -10.07 8.57 -8.30
CA TYR A 133 -10.92 9.75 -8.14
C TYR A 133 -12.40 9.35 -8.22
N GLY A 134 -13.22 9.87 -7.32
CA GLY A 134 -14.64 9.56 -7.27
C GLY A 134 -15.42 10.48 -6.33
N ILE A 135 -16.57 10.00 -5.84
CA ILE A 135 -17.39 10.72 -4.85
C ILE A 135 -17.52 9.82 -3.61
N CYS A 136 -17.12 10.33 -2.44
CA CYS A 136 -17.19 9.56 -1.19
C CYS A 136 -18.65 9.38 -0.72
N ASP A 137 -18.88 8.36 0.10
CA ASP A 137 -20.21 8.00 0.63
C ASP A 137 -20.91 9.15 1.36
N ASP A 138 -20.15 10.05 2.01
CA ASP A 138 -20.72 11.22 2.67
C ASP A 138 -21.28 12.22 1.66
N CYS A 139 -20.52 12.51 0.60
CA CYS A 139 -20.98 13.37 -0.49
C CYS A 139 -22.16 12.75 -1.24
N GLN A 140 -22.13 11.43 -1.50
CA GLN A 140 -23.25 10.73 -2.12
C GLN A 140 -24.52 10.80 -1.27
N ALA A 141 -24.38 10.76 0.06
CA ALA A 141 -25.49 10.83 1.00
C ALA A 141 -25.83 12.27 1.46
N GLY A 142 -25.23 13.31 0.86
CA GLY A 142 -25.47 14.71 1.23
C GLY A 142 -24.98 15.12 2.62
N ARG A 143 -24.15 14.31 3.29
CA ARG A 143 -23.59 14.62 4.61
C ARG A 143 -22.44 15.62 4.46
N ARG A 144 -22.61 16.81 5.03
CA ARG A 144 -21.59 17.86 5.06
C ARG A 144 -20.55 17.68 6.16
N THR A 145 -20.88 16.97 7.25
CA THR A 145 -19.99 16.80 8.39
C THR A 145 -18.87 15.79 8.08
N PRO A 146 -17.60 16.17 8.26
CA PRO A 146 -16.48 15.23 8.12
C PRO A 146 -16.58 14.14 9.18
N ARG A 147 -16.51 12.88 8.76
CA ARG A 147 -16.14 11.82 9.70
C ARG A 147 -14.63 11.92 9.94
N PRO A 148 -14.14 11.79 11.19
CA PRO A 148 -12.70 11.72 11.41
C PRO A 148 -12.11 10.61 10.54
N VAL A 149 -11.13 10.99 9.72
CA VAL A 149 -10.34 10.06 8.91
C VAL A 149 -9.46 9.31 9.90
N ALA A 150 -9.55 7.98 9.92
CA ALA A 150 -8.67 7.19 10.77
C ALA A 150 -7.21 7.40 10.32
N THR A 151 -6.28 7.44 11.26
CA THR A 151 -4.85 7.56 10.94
C THR A 151 -4.41 6.41 10.05
N THR A 152 -3.39 6.66 9.22
CA THR A 152 -2.76 5.67 8.33
C THR A 152 -2.46 4.38 9.10
N GLU A 153 -1.90 4.48 10.32
CA GLU A 153 -1.69 3.36 11.26
C GLU A 153 -2.95 2.53 11.59
N LEU A 154 -4.07 3.18 11.90
CA LEU A 154 -5.32 2.47 12.21
C LEU A 154 -5.93 1.83 10.97
N LEU A 155 -5.78 2.46 9.80
CA LEU A 155 -6.18 1.87 8.53
C LEU A 155 -5.34 0.63 8.21
N PHE A 156 -4.03 0.68 8.47
CA PHE A 156 -3.14 -0.46 8.36
C PHE A 156 -3.56 -1.60 9.27
N ALA A 157 -3.75 -1.34 10.56
CA ALA A 157 -4.17 -2.37 11.51
C ALA A 157 -5.49 -3.03 11.06
N ARG A 158 -6.46 -2.22 10.63
CA ARG A 158 -7.74 -2.70 10.10
C ARG A 158 -7.56 -3.60 8.89
N ASP A 159 -6.83 -3.15 7.88
CA ASP A 159 -6.77 -3.82 6.59
C ASP A 159 -5.84 -5.05 6.66
N ALA A 160 -4.77 -5.01 7.46
CA ALA A 160 -3.96 -6.18 7.80
C ALA A 160 -4.81 -7.28 8.49
N LEU A 161 -5.67 -6.90 9.43
CA LEU A 161 -6.60 -7.84 10.07
C LEU A 161 -7.61 -8.41 9.07
N LYS A 162 -8.14 -7.60 8.14
CA LYS A 162 -9.02 -8.09 7.08
C LYS A 162 -8.31 -9.09 6.17
N MET A 163 -7.08 -8.81 5.77
CA MET A 163 -6.27 -9.70 4.95
C MET A 163 -6.00 -11.03 5.67
N ALA A 164 -5.54 -10.99 6.93
CA ALA A 164 -5.34 -12.19 7.72
C ALA A 164 -6.62 -13.04 7.82
N ILE A 165 -7.77 -12.40 8.05
CA ILE A 165 -9.08 -13.08 8.07
C ILE A 165 -9.41 -13.68 6.69
N ALA A 166 -9.12 -12.99 5.59
CA ALA A 166 -9.36 -13.49 4.24
C ALA A 166 -8.47 -14.71 3.92
N THR A 167 -7.18 -14.64 4.26
CA THR A 167 -6.22 -15.75 4.10
C THR A 167 -6.67 -16.98 4.88
N GLU A 168 -7.06 -16.82 6.15
CA GLU A 168 -7.53 -17.94 6.96
C GLU A 168 -8.85 -18.53 6.43
N ARG A 169 -9.74 -17.72 5.86
CA ARG A 169 -10.96 -18.22 5.19
C ARG A 169 -10.61 -19.07 3.97
N SER A 170 -9.72 -18.57 3.11
CA SER A 170 -9.27 -19.30 1.93
C SER A 170 -8.62 -20.63 2.30
N GLY A 171 -7.74 -20.62 3.31
CA GLY A 171 -7.13 -21.83 3.87
C GLY A 171 -8.18 -22.82 4.39
N LEU A 172 -9.14 -22.34 5.19
CA LEU A 172 -10.24 -23.18 5.69
C LEU A 172 -11.04 -23.84 4.55
N ASP A 173 -11.39 -23.07 3.50
CA ASP A 173 -12.13 -23.59 2.35
C ASP A 173 -11.31 -24.61 1.56
N PHE A 174 -10.00 -24.37 1.39
CA PHE A 174 -9.09 -25.31 0.77
C PHE A 174 -8.99 -26.62 1.56
N TYR A 175 -8.72 -26.55 2.87
CA TYR A 175 -8.58 -27.75 3.69
C TYR A 175 -9.88 -28.55 3.80
N THR A 176 -11.02 -27.86 3.87
CA THR A 176 -12.34 -28.51 3.92
C THR A 176 -12.65 -29.25 2.63
N ARG A 177 -12.32 -28.67 1.46
CA ARG A 177 -12.46 -29.35 0.17
C ARG A 177 -11.46 -30.52 0.03
N GLY A 178 -10.20 -30.31 0.38
CA GLY A 178 -9.17 -31.35 0.36
C GLY A 178 -9.54 -32.59 1.18
N ALA A 179 -10.11 -32.39 2.38
CA ALA A 179 -10.61 -33.49 3.22
C ALA A 179 -11.75 -34.31 2.57
N LYS A 180 -12.57 -33.70 1.72
CA LYS A 180 -13.66 -34.39 1.02
C LYS A 180 -13.15 -35.16 -0.21
N LEU A 181 -12.14 -34.63 -0.90
CA LEU A 181 -11.64 -35.19 -2.15
C LEU A 181 -10.61 -36.30 -1.95
N VAL A 182 -9.80 -36.23 -0.89
CA VAL A 182 -8.71 -37.19 -0.69
C VAL A 182 -9.24 -38.56 -0.25
N GLN A 183 -8.77 -39.63 -0.88
CA GLN A 183 -9.15 -41.01 -0.57
C GLN A 183 -8.35 -41.60 0.60
N ASP A 184 -7.07 -41.26 0.70
CA ASP A 184 -6.20 -41.71 1.80
C ASP A 184 -6.67 -41.18 3.16
N ALA A 185 -6.87 -42.09 4.11
CA ALA A 185 -7.43 -41.78 5.42
C ALA A 185 -6.47 -40.95 6.30
N ARG A 186 -5.14 -41.11 6.14
CA ARG A 186 -4.14 -40.36 6.91
C ARG A 186 -4.09 -38.91 6.42
N ALA A 187 -4.05 -38.70 5.11
CA ALA A 187 -4.11 -37.39 4.46
C ALA A 187 -5.43 -36.68 4.79
N ARG A 188 -6.57 -37.38 4.77
CA ARG A 188 -7.86 -36.83 5.20
C ARG A 188 -7.82 -36.29 6.62
N LYS A 189 -7.25 -37.05 7.56
CA LYS A 189 -7.10 -36.61 8.96
C LYS A 189 -6.23 -35.35 9.07
N VAL A 190 -5.18 -35.22 8.26
CA VAL A 190 -4.34 -34.00 8.21
C VAL A 190 -5.15 -32.80 7.75
N PHE A 191 -5.86 -32.89 6.61
CA PHE A 191 -6.71 -31.81 6.11
C PHE A 191 -7.78 -31.39 7.12
N GLN A 192 -8.45 -32.35 7.77
CA GLN A 192 -9.43 -32.06 8.83
C GLN A 192 -8.81 -31.36 10.05
N ARG A 193 -7.57 -31.70 10.41
CA ARG A 193 -6.85 -31.05 11.51
C ARG A 193 -6.50 -29.60 11.15
N LEU A 194 -5.96 -29.37 9.95
CA LEU A 194 -5.63 -28.03 9.46
C LEU A 194 -6.89 -27.16 9.34
N GLY A 195 -7.98 -27.69 8.79
CA GLY A 195 -9.27 -26.99 8.72
C GLY A 195 -9.80 -26.60 10.10
N ARG A 196 -9.75 -27.51 11.09
CA ARG A 196 -10.13 -27.18 12.49
C ARG A 196 -9.26 -26.07 13.07
N ARG A 197 -7.95 -26.07 12.80
CA ARG A 197 -7.03 -25.02 13.25
C ARG A 197 -7.36 -23.66 12.64
N SER A 198 -7.52 -23.56 11.33
CA SER A 198 -7.93 -22.31 10.67
C SER A 198 -9.29 -21.81 11.14
N LYS A 199 -10.27 -22.71 11.37
CA LYS A 199 -11.58 -22.34 11.92
C LYS A 199 -11.46 -21.72 13.32
N SER A 200 -10.58 -22.24 14.17
CA SER A 200 -10.31 -21.70 15.50
C SER A 200 -9.66 -20.31 15.43
N ILE A 201 -8.64 -20.14 14.56
CA ILE A 201 -7.98 -18.85 14.33
C ILE A 201 -9.00 -17.82 13.84
N LEU A 202 -9.83 -18.17 12.86
CA LEU A 202 -10.93 -17.34 12.37
C LEU A 202 -11.91 -16.90 13.45
N GLY A 203 -12.25 -17.80 14.38
CA GLY A 203 -13.09 -17.49 15.53
C GLY A 203 -12.47 -16.42 16.41
N ARG A 204 -11.20 -16.59 16.78
CA ARG A 204 -10.43 -15.65 17.60
C ARG A 204 -10.21 -14.30 16.92
N SER A 205 -9.86 -14.29 15.63
CA SER A 205 -9.63 -13.06 14.87
C SER A 205 -10.92 -12.23 14.72
N LYS A 206 -12.08 -12.88 14.50
CA LYS A 206 -13.39 -12.20 14.43
C LYS A 206 -13.89 -11.69 15.79
N SER A 207 -13.50 -12.31 16.90
CA SER A 207 -13.79 -11.78 18.25
C SER A 207 -12.87 -10.62 18.60
N GLY A 208 -11.57 -10.70 18.26
CA GLY A 208 -10.58 -9.64 18.53
C GLY A 208 -10.81 -8.35 17.72
N THR A 209 -11.24 -8.44 16.47
CA THR A 209 -11.53 -7.25 15.64
C THR A 209 -12.70 -6.40 16.15
N ARG A 210 -13.58 -6.96 17.00
CA ARG A 210 -14.69 -6.21 17.62
C ARG A 210 -14.22 -5.19 18.68
N GLY A 211 -13.00 -5.34 19.21
CA GLY A 211 -12.45 -4.45 20.24
C GLY A 211 -11.46 -3.40 19.72
N CYS A 212 -10.80 -3.64 18.57
CA CYS A 212 -9.69 -2.79 18.08
C CYS A 212 -10.10 -1.80 16.99
N LEU A 213 -11.30 -1.91 16.43
CA LEU A 213 -11.78 -0.98 15.40
C LEU A 213 -12.68 0.07 16.06
N PRO A 214 -12.48 1.37 15.80
CA PRO A 214 -13.43 2.38 16.26
C PRO A 214 -14.83 1.96 15.79
N ARG A 215 -15.84 2.06 16.65
CA ARG A 215 -17.24 1.75 16.34
C ARG A 215 -17.67 2.59 15.14
N THR A 216 -17.42 2.12 13.93
CA THR A 216 -17.96 2.75 12.73
C THR A 216 -19.41 2.32 12.67
N ARG A 217 -20.28 3.14 13.27
CA ARG A 217 -21.73 3.01 13.14
C ARG A 217 -22.10 3.40 11.70
N SER A 218 -21.78 2.54 10.75
CA SER A 218 -22.25 2.57 9.37
C SER A 218 -22.53 1.12 9.00
N SER A 219 -23.75 0.71 9.30
CA SER A 219 -24.42 -0.39 8.62
C SER A 219 -24.74 0.07 7.20
N SER A 220 -23.73 0.12 6.34
CA SER A 220 -23.92 0.01 4.90
C SER A 220 -23.37 -1.36 4.51
N PRO A 221 -24.07 -2.13 3.65
CA PRO A 221 -23.58 -3.44 3.25
C PRO A 221 -22.26 -3.19 2.55
N THR A 222 -21.17 -3.62 3.17
CA THR A 222 -19.86 -3.60 2.53
C THR A 222 -20.03 -4.41 1.25
N ARG A 223 -20.13 -3.74 0.10
CA ARG A 223 -20.01 -4.39 -1.20
C ARG A 223 -18.63 -5.00 -1.18
N ARG A 224 -18.62 -6.30 -0.95
CA ARG A 224 -17.43 -7.12 -0.87
C ARG A 224 -16.82 -7.08 -2.27
N PHE A 225 -15.83 -6.23 -2.49
CA PHE A 225 -15.01 -6.32 -3.69
C PHE A 225 -14.11 -7.55 -3.47
N SER A 226 -14.65 -8.72 -3.80
CA SER A 226 -13.90 -9.97 -3.85
C SER A 226 -13.48 -10.16 -5.29
N PHE A 227 -12.26 -9.74 -5.62
CA PHE A 227 -11.62 -10.20 -6.86
C PHE A 227 -11.18 -11.64 -6.61
N SER A 228 -12.09 -12.59 -6.84
CA SER A 228 -11.77 -14.00 -6.75
C SER A 228 -10.87 -14.39 -7.92
N LYS A 229 -9.55 -14.51 -7.70
CA LYS A 229 -8.75 -15.44 -8.51
C LYS A 229 -9.23 -16.85 -8.16
N GLY A 230 -10.16 -17.39 -8.96
CA GLY A 230 -10.45 -18.82 -8.95
C GLY A 230 -9.19 -19.60 -9.33
N PRO A 231 -9.03 -20.85 -8.86
CA PRO A 231 -7.88 -21.67 -9.24
C PRO A 231 -7.94 -21.90 -10.75
N ARG A 232 -6.88 -21.51 -11.48
CA ARG A 232 -6.69 -21.91 -12.88
C ARG A 232 -6.61 -23.43 -12.91
N THR A 233 -7.73 -24.08 -13.22
CA THR A 233 -7.74 -25.45 -13.70
C THR A 233 -7.29 -25.40 -15.15
N GLY A 234 -6.27 -26.18 -15.46
CA GLY A 234 -5.66 -26.21 -16.79
C GLY A 234 -4.58 -27.28 -16.85
N CYS A 235 -5.00 -28.54 -16.71
CA CYS A 235 -4.23 -29.64 -17.30
C CYS A 235 -4.25 -29.48 -18.81
N SER A 236 -3.10 -29.24 -19.43
CA SER A 236 -2.77 -29.68 -20.80
C SER A 236 -1.28 -29.45 -21.07
N ARG A 237 -0.54 -30.56 -21.14
CA ARG A 237 0.64 -30.73 -22.02
C ARG A 237 0.16 -31.53 -23.25
N PRO A 238 0.88 -31.58 -24.39
CA PRO A 238 2.26 -31.14 -24.63
C PRO A 238 2.41 -30.09 -25.75
N ALA A 239 3.56 -29.42 -25.77
CA ALA A 239 3.99 -28.60 -26.90
C ALA A 239 4.44 -29.48 -28.08
N PRO A 240 4.22 -29.03 -29.32
CA PRO A 240 5.21 -29.28 -30.36
C PRO A 240 5.64 -28.00 -31.10
N THR A 241 6.93 -28.05 -31.44
CA THR A 241 7.57 -27.54 -32.66
C THR A 241 7.87 -26.05 -32.87
N SER A 242 9.18 -25.85 -33.07
CA SER A 242 9.89 -24.89 -33.93
C SER A 242 9.89 -23.40 -33.56
N TRP A 243 10.99 -22.99 -32.95
CA TRP A 243 11.55 -21.64 -33.10
C TRP A 243 12.57 -21.66 -34.24
N PRO A 244 12.56 -20.69 -35.19
CA PRO A 244 13.64 -20.57 -36.15
C PRO A 244 14.89 -19.99 -35.49
N ARG A 245 16.04 -20.62 -35.78
CA ARG A 245 17.38 -20.08 -35.53
C ARG A 245 17.58 -18.79 -36.31
N LEU A 246 18.04 -17.74 -35.64
CA LEU A 246 18.78 -16.66 -36.29
C LEU A 246 20.19 -16.66 -35.70
N SER A 247 21.13 -17.14 -36.49
CA SER A 247 22.56 -16.95 -36.30
C SER A 247 23.14 -16.26 -37.52
N THR A 248 23.83 -15.13 -37.25
CA THR A 248 25.00 -14.57 -37.98
C THR A 248 24.74 -14.14 -39.44
N THR A 249 25.23 -13.03 -40.02
CA THR A 249 26.45 -12.22 -39.94
C THR A 249 26.22 -11.11 -40.99
N GLY A 250 26.55 -9.83 -40.81
CA GLY A 250 27.90 -9.26 -41.02
C GLY A 250 27.93 -8.29 -42.22
N LYS A 251 28.58 -7.12 -42.04
CA LYS A 251 29.30 -6.24 -43.01
C LYS A 251 28.70 -6.12 -44.44
N ARG A 252 28.32 -4.95 -44.95
CA ARG A 252 29.02 -3.65 -45.10
C ARG A 252 27.98 -2.55 -45.31
#